data_AF-I0BM56-F1
#
_entry.id   AF-I0BM56-F1
#
_cell.length_a   1.000
_cell.length_b   1.000
_cell.length_c   1.000
_cell.angle_alpha   90.00
_cell.angle_beta   90.00
_cell.angle_gamma   90.00
#
_symmetry.space_group_name_H-M   'P 1'
#
loop_
_entity.id
_entity.type
_entity.pdbx_description
1 polymer ?
#
loop_
_entity_poly.entity_id
_entity_poly.type
_entity_poly.pdbx_seq_one_letter_code
_entity_poly.pdbx_strand_id
1 'polypeptide(L)'
;MSYCRWEEELSFLRLELDPAFVQEIAGHSEFVASGGRIELNHKLRTSDPKLFHLSQWLLDELQSEGAGGKLYTDSLVRLLTVHLLQNYTSTPRKQRALPRKMSAQQVSRAIEYMHAHIERDISLEELAAVAHMSQSHLSRLFKQATGLSPHQYFIAIRVEKAKSLIQSRSLTLAEIASTLGFTDQSHFHRHFKRITGLSPREFLLTR
;
A
#
# COMPACT_ATOMS: atom_id res chain seq x y z
N MET A 1 0.75 7.88 -18.52
CA MET A 1 -0.58 8.51 -18.73
C MET A 1 -1.47 7.47 -19.39
N SER A 2 -2.26 6.73 -18.60
CA SER A 2 -3.20 5.75 -19.14
C SER A 2 -4.53 6.47 -19.39
N TYR A 3 -4.94 6.51 -20.65
CA TYR A 3 -6.22 7.04 -21.10
C TYR A 3 -7.32 6.06 -20.71
N CYS A 4 -8.41 6.57 -20.13
CA CYS A 4 -9.62 5.81 -19.88
C CYS A 4 -10.30 5.54 -21.23
N ARG A 5 -10.40 4.28 -21.66
CA ARG A 5 -11.28 3.91 -22.78
C ARG A 5 -12.71 3.94 -22.25
N TRP A 6 -13.57 4.73 -22.89
CA TRP A 6 -14.99 4.94 -22.56
C TRP A 6 -15.89 3.74 -22.95
N GLU A 7 -15.35 2.54 -23.01
CA GLU A 7 -16.05 1.32 -23.45
C GLU A 7 -16.47 0.41 -22.28
N GLU A 8 -16.07 0.71 -21.04
CA GLU A 8 -16.44 -0.05 -19.83
C GLU A 8 -17.30 0.80 -18.87
N GLU A 9 -18.21 0.14 -18.12
CA GLU A 9 -19.00 0.80 -17.07
C GLU A 9 -18.10 1.33 -15.95
N LEU A 10 -18.05 2.65 -15.81
CA LEU A 10 -17.32 3.31 -14.73
C LEU A 10 -18.11 3.22 -13.43
N SER A 11 -17.65 2.37 -12.52
CA SER A 11 -18.13 2.33 -11.13
C SER A 11 -17.31 3.25 -10.26
N PHE A 12 -17.96 4.18 -9.56
CA PHE A 12 -17.32 5.04 -8.57
C PHE A 12 -18.13 5.06 -7.28
N LEU A 13 -17.41 5.15 -6.16
CA LEU A 13 -18.00 5.27 -4.83
C LEU A 13 -17.74 6.68 -4.30
N ARG A 14 -18.81 7.40 -3.96
CA ARG A 14 -18.74 8.71 -3.32
C ARG A 14 -19.08 8.54 -1.85
N LEU A 15 -18.11 8.88 -0.99
CA LEU A 15 -18.30 8.90 0.45
C LEU A 15 -18.48 10.34 0.91
N GLU A 16 -19.59 10.60 1.61
CA GLU A 16 -19.87 11.90 2.23
C GLU A 16 -19.87 11.72 3.75
N LEU A 17 -19.13 12.58 4.44
CA LEU A 17 -19.03 12.54 5.90
C LEU A 17 -19.60 13.83 6.47
N ASP A 18 -20.45 13.70 7.48
CA ASP A 18 -20.99 14.84 8.21
C ASP A 18 -19.84 15.58 8.93
N PRO A 19 -19.66 16.89 8.68
CA PRO A 19 -18.68 17.71 9.38
C PRO A 19 -18.76 17.60 10.92
N ALA A 20 -19.95 17.48 11.50
CA ALA A 20 -20.13 17.36 12.95
C ALA A 20 -19.53 16.05 13.48
N PHE A 21 -19.73 14.96 12.76
CA PHE A 21 -19.19 13.64 13.08
C PHE A 21 -17.65 13.60 12.94
N VAL A 22 -17.12 14.25 11.90
CA VAL A 22 -15.66 14.37 11.72
C VAL A 22 -15.03 15.17 12.87
N GLN A 23 -15.68 16.24 13.33
CA GLN A 23 -15.24 17.01 14.49
C GLN A 23 -15.32 16.22 15.79
N GLU A 24 -16.40 15.46 16.01
CA GLU A 24 -16.54 14.57 17.16
C GLU A 24 -15.36 13.61 17.25
N ILE A 25 -15.07 12.88 16.17
CA ILE A 25 -13.97 11.92 16.15
C ILE A 25 -12.63 12.61 16.39
N ALA A 26 -12.40 13.74 15.73
CA ALA A 26 -11.18 14.52 15.90
C ALA A 26 -10.94 15.00 17.34
N GLY A 27 -12.02 15.34 18.06
CA GLY A 27 -11.96 15.74 19.47
C GLY A 27 -11.57 14.61 20.43
N HIS A 28 -11.97 13.37 20.14
CA HIS A 28 -11.68 12.21 20.99
C HIS A 28 -10.27 11.62 20.79
N SER A 29 -9.54 12.04 19.75
CA SER A 29 -8.39 11.27 19.25
C SER A 29 -7.06 12.05 19.23
N GLU A 30 -6.94 13.15 19.99
CA GLU A 30 -5.73 14.02 20.08
C GLU A 30 -5.24 14.59 18.72
N PHE A 31 -6.02 14.45 17.63
CA PHE A 31 -5.61 14.87 16.28
C PHE A 31 -5.69 16.38 16.06
N VAL A 32 -6.46 17.09 16.88
CA VAL A 32 -6.70 18.53 16.72
C VAL A 32 -6.33 19.23 18.02
N ALA A 33 -5.27 20.04 17.97
CA ALA A 33 -5.08 21.08 18.96
C ALA A 33 -6.33 21.98 18.92
N SER A 34 -6.98 22.11 20.07
CA SER A 34 -8.25 22.79 20.32
C SER A 34 -8.54 23.94 19.34
N GLY A 35 -9.61 23.79 18.54
CA GLY A 35 -10.25 24.92 17.83
C GLY A 35 -9.84 25.20 16.37
N GLY A 36 -9.01 24.35 15.74
CA GLY A 36 -8.68 24.51 14.31
C GLY A 36 -9.78 23.98 13.38
N ARG A 37 -10.12 24.72 12.31
CA ARG A 37 -10.95 24.20 11.21
C ARG A 37 -10.26 22.99 10.57
N ILE A 38 -10.96 21.86 10.51
CA ILE A 38 -10.50 20.64 9.85
C ILE A 38 -10.81 20.78 8.36
N GLU A 39 -9.78 20.92 7.53
CA GLU A 39 -9.93 20.90 6.08
C GLU A 39 -9.33 19.62 5.51
N LEU A 40 -10.16 18.84 4.82
CA LEU A 40 -9.71 17.71 4.02
C LEU A 40 -9.05 18.25 2.75
N ASN A 41 -7.77 17.93 2.58
CA ASN A 41 -7.09 18.26 1.35
C ASN A 41 -7.68 17.45 0.21
N HIS A 42 -8.17 18.14 -0.82
CA HIS A 42 -8.57 17.52 -2.06
C HIS A 42 -7.34 16.85 -2.71
N LYS A 43 -7.27 15.52 -2.69
CA LYS A 43 -6.23 14.73 -3.38
C LYS A 43 -6.87 13.92 -4.49
N LEU A 44 -6.52 14.25 -5.73
CA LEU A 44 -6.95 13.51 -6.92
C LEU A 44 -5.90 12.43 -7.26
N ARG A 45 -6.36 11.27 -7.76
CA ARG A 45 -5.50 10.14 -8.20
C ARG A 45 -4.58 9.55 -7.11
N THR A 46 -5.09 9.41 -5.88
CA THR A 46 -4.36 8.75 -4.78
C THR A 46 -4.65 7.25 -4.75
N SER A 47 -3.61 6.41 -4.71
CA SER A 47 -3.75 4.97 -4.45
C SER A 47 -3.57 4.70 -2.96
N ASP A 48 -4.68 4.45 -2.25
CA ASP A 48 -4.70 4.14 -0.82
C ASP A 48 -5.39 2.79 -0.59
N PRO A 49 -4.61 1.70 -0.46
CA PRO A 49 -5.16 0.36 -0.31
C PRO A 49 -6.05 0.22 0.94
N LYS A 50 -5.76 0.96 2.01
CA LYS A 50 -6.54 0.90 3.25
C LYS A 50 -7.88 1.61 3.08
N LEU A 51 -7.88 2.79 2.46
CA LEU A 51 -9.11 3.51 2.16
C LEU A 51 -9.99 2.69 1.20
N PHE A 52 -9.40 2.07 0.18
CA PHE A 52 -10.10 1.19 -0.75
C PHE A 52 -10.74 0.01 -0.02
N HIS A 53 -9.99 -0.70 0.82
CA HIS A 53 -10.50 -1.87 1.54
C HIS A 53 -11.59 -1.51 2.56
N LEU A 54 -11.42 -0.44 3.32
CA LEU A 54 -12.45 0.07 4.23
C LEU A 54 -13.72 0.46 3.48
N SER A 55 -13.58 1.04 2.30
CA SER A 55 -14.72 1.44 1.47
C SER A 55 -15.46 0.24 0.87
N GLN A 56 -14.74 -0.83 0.52
CA GLN A 56 -15.36 -2.08 0.09
C GLN A 56 -16.15 -2.74 1.23
N TRP A 57 -15.56 -2.85 2.43
CA TRP A 57 -16.27 -3.40 3.58
C TRP A 57 -17.52 -2.61 3.96
N LEU A 58 -17.48 -1.29 3.84
CA LEU A 58 -18.66 -0.44 4.01
C LEU A 58 -19.73 -0.72 2.95
N LEU A 59 -19.32 -0.90 1.69
CA LEU A 59 -20.24 -1.20 0.60
C LEU A 59 -20.88 -2.59 0.76
N ASP A 60 -20.08 -3.60 1.12
CA ASP A 60 -20.55 -4.97 1.36
C ASP A 60 -21.59 -5.00 2.49
N GLU A 61 -21.35 -4.24 3.57
CA GLU A 61 -22.27 -4.14 4.71
C GLU A 61 -23.58 -3.45 4.33
N LEU A 62 -23.53 -2.40 3.50
CA LEU A 62 -24.71 -1.69 2.99
C LEU A 62 -25.52 -2.56 2.03
N GLN A 63 -24.87 -3.41 1.23
CA GLN A 63 -25.52 -4.37 0.34
C GLN A 63 -26.13 -5.55 1.08
N SER A 64 -25.59 -5.89 2.26
CA SER A 64 -26.04 -7.01 3.09
C SER A 64 -27.10 -6.62 4.13
N GLU A 65 -27.80 -5.49 3.95
CA GLU A 65 -28.80 -4.93 4.88
C GLU A 65 -28.31 -4.76 6.33
N GLY A 66 -27.00 -4.60 6.54
CA GLY A 66 -26.43 -4.46 7.88
C GLY A 66 -26.37 -5.77 8.66
N ALA A 67 -26.06 -6.90 8.01
CA ALA A 67 -25.91 -8.21 8.64
C ALA A 67 -24.91 -8.25 9.83
N GLY A 68 -23.91 -7.36 9.84
CA GLY A 68 -22.98 -7.14 10.95
C GLY A 68 -23.50 -6.19 12.04
N GLY A 69 -24.64 -5.54 11.80
CA GLY A 69 -25.35 -4.67 12.72
C GLY A 69 -24.77 -3.25 12.84
N LYS A 70 -25.56 -2.35 13.42
CA LYS A 70 -25.25 -0.91 13.53
C LYS A 70 -23.88 -0.61 14.17
N LEU A 71 -23.46 -1.40 15.17
CA LEU A 71 -22.16 -1.23 15.84
C LEU A 71 -20.96 -1.52 14.92
N TYR A 72 -21.10 -2.48 14.00
CA TYR A 72 -20.05 -2.83 13.04
C TYR A 72 -19.90 -1.72 12.00
N THR A 73 -21.03 -1.25 11.44
CA THR A 73 -21.05 -0.10 10.53
C THR A 73 -20.45 1.15 11.19
N ASP A 74 -20.85 1.47 12.42
CA ASP A 74 -20.31 2.61 13.18
C ASP A 74 -18.79 2.49 13.38
N SER A 75 -18.29 1.28 13.65
CA SER A 75 -16.86 1.02 13.82
C SER A 75 -16.08 1.23 12.52
N LEU A 76 -16.60 0.75 11.38
CA LEU A 76 -16.00 0.93 10.07
C LEU A 76 -15.96 2.41 9.65
N VAL A 77 -17.07 3.13 9.83
CA VAL A 77 -17.16 4.57 9.54
C VAL A 77 -16.18 5.36 10.41
N ARG A 78 -16.06 5.02 11.70
CA ARG A 78 -15.09 5.64 12.62
C ARG A 78 -13.65 5.38 12.16
N LEU A 79 -13.30 4.14 11.81
CA LEU A 79 -11.96 3.79 11.30
C LEU A 79 -11.62 4.52 10.01
N LEU A 80 -12.56 4.58 9.06
CA LEU A 80 -12.39 5.32 7.81
C LEU A 80 -12.18 6.81 8.08
N THR A 81 -12.96 7.39 8.98
CA THR A 81 -12.84 8.81 9.34
C THR A 81 -11.49 9.11 10.01
N VAL A 82 -11.04 8.26 10.95
CA VAL A 82 -9.70 8.40 11.55
C VAL A 82 -8.61 8.30 10.48
N HIS A 83 -8.71 7.36 9.55
CA HIS A 83 -7.74 7.20 8.45
C HIS A 83 -7.71 8.42 7.53
N LEU A 84 -8.87 9.00 7.21
CA LEU A 84 -8.99 10.25 6.46
C LEU A 84 -8.38 11.43 7.21
N LEU A 85 -8.70 11.56 8.51
CA LEU A 85 -8.13 12.59 9.37
C LEU A 85 -6.61 12.49 9.41
N GLN A 86 -6.04 11.28 9.54
CA GLN A 86 -4.61 11.07 9.63
C GLN A 86 -3.82 11.38 8.36
N ASN A 87 -4.41 11.09 7.19
CA ASN A 87 -3.67 11.03 5.93
C ASN A 87 -4.12 12.09 4.91
N TYR A 88 -5.25 12.77 5.18
CA TYR A 88 -5.88 13.70 4.26
C TYR A 88 -6.22 15.07 4.86
N THR A 89 -6.08 15.33 6.16
CA THR A 89 -6.29 16.69 6.72
C THR A 89 -5.04 17.54 6.80
N SER A 90 -5.23 18.87 6.75
CA SER A 90 -4.19 19.90 6.94
C SER A 90 -4.37 20.64 8.28
N THR A 91 -4.65 19.96 9.39
CA THR A 91 -4.58 20.64 10.69
C THR A 91 -3.12 20.79 11.11
N PRO A 92 -2.67 21.97 11.59
CA PRO A 92 -1.29 22.18 12.01
C PRO A 92 -1.06 21.46 13.35
N ARG A 93 -0.74 20.16 13.27
CA ARG A 93 -0.19 19.41 14.38
C ARG A 93 1.11 20.11 14.78
N LYS A 94 1.21 20.62 16.02
CA LYS A 94 2.47 21.07 16.67
C LYS A 94 3.41 19.87 16.91
N GLN A 95 3.75 19.13 15.84
CA GLN A 95 4.77 18.10 15.84
C GLN A 95 5.56 18.25 14.54
N ARG A 96 6.71 18.94 14.66
CA ARG A 96 7.81 19.15 13.70
C ARG A 96 7.40 19.32 12.24
N ALA A 97 7.53 20.56 11.78
CA ALA A 97 7.38 21.04 10.41
C ALA A 97 7.92 20.07 9.33
N LEU A 98 6.98 19.32 8.70
CA LEU A 98 6.91 18.71 7.35
C LEU A 98 8.07 17.83 6.79
N PRO A 99 7.79 16.85 5.87
CA PRO A 99 6.57 16.72 5.05
C PRO A 99 6.03 15.27 4.92
N ARG A 100 4.89 14.96 5.57
CA ARG A 100 4.22 13.64 5.47
C ARG A 100 3.68 13.31 4.05
N LYS A 101 3.40 14.33 3.23
CA LYS A 101 3.07 14.18 1.78
C LYS A 101 4.31 13.86 0.94
N MET A 102 5.44 14.54 1.18
CA MET A 102 6.68 14.22 0.46
C MET A 102 7.18 12.84 0.83
N SER A 103 7.09 12.44 2.11
CA SER A 103 7.49 11.08 2.51
C SER A 103 6.70 9.99 1.78
N ALA A 104 5.40 10.20 1.52
CA ALA A 104 4.60 9.26 0.74
C ALA A 104 5.03 9.19 -0.73
N GLN A 105 5.26 10.34 -1.37
CA GLN A 105 5.78 10.39 -2.75
C GLN A 105 7.22 9.85 -2.86
N GLN A 106 8.03 10.00 -1.83
CA GLN A 106 9.40 9.48 -1.77
C GLN A 106 9.40 7.95 -1.60
N VAL A 107 8.50 7.41 -0.78
CA VAL A 107 8.28 5.95 -0.69
C VAL A 107 7.69 5.40 -1.99
N SER A 108 6.76 6.12 -2.64
CA SER A 108 6.24 5.73 -3.97
C SER A 108 7.35 5.66 -5.01
N ARG A 109 8.22 6.67 -5.07
CA ARG A 109 9.40 6.67 -5.96
C ARG A 109 10.32 5.47 -5.73
N ALA A 110 10.58 5.12 -4.47
CA ALA A 110 11.33 3.92 -4.13
C ALA A 110 10.65 2.65 -4.67
N ILE A 111 9.34 2.50 -4.48
CA ILE A 111 8.57 1.34 -4.97
C ILE A 111 8.58 1.28 -6.50
N GLU A 112 8.33 2.39 -7.18
CA GLU A 112 8.36 2.50 -8.64
C GLU A 112 9.73 2.10 -9.19
N TYR A 113 10.81 2.56 -8.56
CA TYR A 113 12.17 2.21 -8.93
C TYR A 113 12.44 0.71 -8.79
N MET A 114 11.94 0.08 -7.71
CA MET A 114 12.05 -1.36 -7.48
C MET A 114 11.31 -2.16 -8.56
N HIS A 115 10.10 -1.75 -8.95
CA HIS A 115 9.37 -2.41 -10.01
C HIS A 115 10.05 -2.28 -11.39
N ALA A 116 10.65 -1.12 -11.65
CA ALA A 116 11.34 -0.86 -12.92
C ALA A 116 12.68 -1.62 -13.05
N HIS A 117 13.28 -2.05 -11.94
CA HIS A 117 14.61 -2.68 -11.91
C HIS A 117 14.58 -4.01 -11.14
N ILE A 118 13.52 -4.79 -11.30
CA ILE A 118 13.27 -6.00 -10.50
C ILE A 118 14.38 -7.05 -10.66
N GLU A 119 15.05 -7.07 -11.82
CA GLU A 119 16.14 -7.95 -12.23
C GLU A 119 17.50 -7.59 -11.63
N ARG A 120 17.67 -6.36 -11.11
CA ARG A 120 18.94 -5.86 -10.56
C ARG A 120 19.02 -6.07 -9.06
N ASP A 121 20.22 -6.29 -8.55
CA ASP A 121 20.47 -6.17 -7.11
C ASP A 121 20.52 -4.69 -6.73
N ILE A 122 19.48 -4.21 -6.05
CA ILE A 122 19.32 -2.80 -5.67
C ILE A 122 19.73 -2.64 -4.22
N SER A 123 20.73 -1.79 -3.97
CA SER A 123 21.16 -1.50 -2.60
C SER A 123 20.19 -0.56 -1.89
N LEU A 124 20.15 -0.63 -0.55
CA LEU A 124 19.37 0.32 0.25
C LEU A 124 19.85 1.77 0.06
N GLU A 125 21.13 1.97 -0.21
CA GLU A 125 21.72 3.28 -0.50
C GLU A 125 21.17 3.88 -1.80
N GLU A 126 21.15 3.08 -2.87
CA GLU A 126 20.59 3.48 -4.17
C GLU A 126 19.11 3.84 -4.04
N LEU A 127 18.34 3.00 -3.35
CA LEU A 127 16.92 3.23 -3.05
C LEU A 127 16.70 4.53 -2.26
N ALA A 128 17.56 4.81 -1.29
CA ALA A 128 17.51 6.04 -0.50
C ALA A 128 17.86 7.27 -1.33
N ALA A 129 18.84 7.17 -2.23
CA ALA A 129 19.20 8.23 -3.16
C ALA A 129 18.05 8.58 -4.11
N VAL A 130 17.38 7.58 -4.70
CA VAL A 130 16.20 7.76 -5.56
C VAL A 130 15.03 8.40 -4.81
N ALA A 131 14.85 8.03 -3.54
CA ALA A 131 13.82 8.63 -2.68
C ALA A 131 14.24 10.00 -2.11
N HIS A 132 15.45 10.48 -2.37
CA HIS A 132 16.06 11.66 -1.72
C HIS A 132 15.94 11.61 -0.19
N MET A 133 16.33 10.49 0.39
CA MET A 133 16.29 10.21 1.83
C MET A 133 17.62 9.65 2.31
N SER A 134 17.86 9.70 3.62
CA SER A 134 18.86 8.82 4.23
C SER A 134 18.32 7.38 4.32
N GLN A 135 19.21 6.40 4.35
CA GLN A 135 18.85 4.97 4.42
C GLN A 135 17.99 4.63 5.65
N SER A 136 18.33 5.20 6.81
CA SER A 136 17.60 5.01 8.07
C SER A 136 16.20 5.62 8.01
N HIS A 137 16.06 6.80 7.38
CA HIS A 137 14.78 7.46 7.22
C HIS A 137 13.88 6.69 6.25
N LEU A 138 14.43 6.27 5.10
CA LEU A 138 13.71 5.43 4.14
C LEU A 138 13.22 4.14 4.80
N SER A 139 14.10 3.40 5.48
CA SER A 139 13.73 2.11 6.10
C SER A 139 12.57 2.25 7.08
N ARG A 140 12.60 3.29 7.92
CA ARG A 140 11.54 3.57 8.90
C ARG A 140 10.22 3.92 8.21
N LEU A 141 10.24 4.85 7.26
CA LEU A 141 9.03 5.31 6.58
C LEU A 141 8.44 4.24 5.66
N PHE A 142 9.30 3.50 4.95
CA PHE A 142 8.90 2.41 4.08
C PHE A 142 8.19 1.31 4.87
N LYS A 143 8.73 0.92 6.04
CA LYS A 143 8.07 -0.05 6.93
C LYS A 143 6.77 0.48 7.51
N GLN A 144 6.70 1.76 7.88
CA GLN A 144 5.44 2.37 8.33
C GLN A 144 4.38 2.40 7.23
N ALA A 145 4.78 2.60 5.97
CA ALA A 145 3.87 2.68 4.83
C ALA A 145 3.41 1.30 4.32
N THR A 146 4.33 0.34 4.22
CA THR A 146 4.10 -0.97 3.56
C THR A 146 3.97 -2.14 4.55
N GLY A 147 4.32 -1.95 5.82
CA GLY A 147 4.43 -3.01 6.82
C GLY A 147 5.74 -3.83 6.73
N LEU A 148 6.52 -3.67 5.66
CA LEU A 148 7.71 -4.47 5.37
C LEU A 148 8.96 -3.59 5.28
N SER A 149 10.15 -4.16 5.54
CA SER A 149 11.39 -3.46 5.18
C SER A 149 11.55 -3.38 3.66
N PRO A 150 12.33 -2.41 3.11
CA PRO A 150 12.57 -2.32 1.68
C PRO A 150 13.04 -3.64 1.05
N HIS A 151 13.98 -4.33 1.69
CA HIS A 151 14.47 -5.63 1.21
C HIS A 151 13.37 -6.71 1.22
N GLN A 152 12.57 -6.79 2.28
CA GLN A 152 11.47 -7.76 2.37
C GLN A 152 10.41 -7.52 1.28
N TYR A 153 10.09 -6.25 1.02
CA TYR A 153 9.17 -5.88 -0.04
C TYR A 153 9.73 -6.22 -1.42
N PHE A 154 11.03 -5.98 -1.66
CA PHE A 154 11.65 -6.31 -2.94
C PHE A 154 11.60 -7.80 -3.26
N ILE A 155 11.87 -8.63 -2.26
CA ILE A 155 11.75 -10.08 -2.40
C ILE A 155 10.29 -10.49 -2.64
N ALA A 156 9.32 -9.84 -1.99
CA ALA A 156 7.91 -10.13 -2.21
C ALA A 156 7.47 -9.84 -3.65
N ILE A 157 7.83 -8.69 -4.22
CA ILE A 157 7.47 -8.37 -5.61
C ILE A 157 8.12 -9.34 -6.60
N ARG A 158 9.36 -9.78 -6.33
CA ARG A 158 10.05 -10.81 -7.14
C ARG A 158 9.31 -12.15 -7.08
N VAL A 159 8.89 -12.58 -5.89
CA VAL A 159 8.13 -13.83 -5.74
C VAL A 159 6.78 -13.75 -6.45
N GLU A 160 6.07 -12.63 -6.37
CA GLU A 160 4.82 -12.45 -7.12
C GLU A 160 5.05 -12.54 -8.64
N LYS A 161 6.09 -11.89 -9.17
CA LYS A 161 6.44 -12.01 -10.59
C LYS A 161 6.84 -13.44 -10.97
N ALA A 162 7.55 -14.14 -10.07
CA ALA A 162 7.94 -15.53 -10.27
C ALA A 162 6.72 -16.44 -10.41
N LYS A 163 5.66 -16.25 -9.62
CA LYS A 163 4.42 -17.04 -9.76
C LYS A 163 3.87 -16.97 -11.18
N SER A 164 3.79 -15.77 -11.76
CA SER A 164 3.31 -15.59 -13.14
C SER A 164 4.21 -16.28 -14.17
N LEU A 165 5.54 -16.17 -14.02
CA LEU A 165 6.48 -16.84 -14.93
C LEU A 165 6.42 -18.36 -14.83
N ILE A 166 6.30 -18.89 -13.61
CA ILE A 166 6.13 -20.32 -13.35
C ILE A 166 4.85 -20.84 -14.03
N GLN A 167 3.74 -20.11 -13.91
CA GLN A 167 2.46 -20.48 -14.54
C GLN A 167 2.53 -20.44 -16.06
N SER A 168 3.29 -19.51 -16.64
CA SER A 168 3.48 -19.42 -18.10
C SER A 168 4.30 -20.57 -18.69
N ARG A 169 5.05 -21.30 -17.85
CA ARG A 169 5.92 -22.44 -18.23
C ARG A 169 6.93 -22.15 -19.35
N SER A 170 7.23 -20.89 -19.61
CA SER A 170 8.14 -20.47 -20.68
C SER A 170 9.61 -20.48 -20.27
N LEU A 171 9.90 -20.53 -18.96
CA LEU A 171 11.24 -20.45 -18.40
C LEU A 171 11.45 -21.55 -17.35
N THR A 172 12.67 -22.07 -17.27
CA THR A 172 13.13 -22.94 -16.20
C THR A 172 13.26 -22.18 -14.88
N LEU A 173 13.26 -22.90 -13.74
CA LEU A 173 13.40 -22.28 -12.42
C LEU A 173 14.74 -21.52 -12.26
N ALA A 174 15.80 -21.98 -12.93
CA ALA A 174 17.09 -21.30 -12.94
C ALA A 174 17.04 -19.98 -13.74
N GLU A 175 16.40 -19.99 -14.91
CA GLU A 175 16.19 -18.79 -15.73
C GLU A 175 15.29 -17.78 -15.01
N ILE A 176 14.24 -18.24 -14.32
CA ILE A 176 13.38 -17.37 -13.50
C ILE A 176 14.18 -16.72 -12.37
N ALA A 177 15.03 -17.49 -11.67
CA ALA A 177 15.88 -16.95 -10.61
C ALA A 177 16.81 -15.85 -11.15
N SER A 178 17.49 -16.10 -12.28
CA SER A 178 18.38 -15.13 -12.92
C SER A 178 17.64 -13.90 -13.42
N THR A 179 16.50 -14.08 -14.10
CA THR A 179 15.68 -12.98 -14.67
C THR A 179 15.12 -12.06 -13.60
N LEU A 180 14.85 -12.58 -12.40
CA LEU A 180 14.31 -11.80 -11.28
C LEU A 180 15.39 -11.34 -10.30
N GLY A 181 16.67 -11.44 -10.67
CA GLY A 181 17.79 -10.92 -9.88
C GLY A 181 18.04 -11.65 -8.55
N PHE A 182 17.64 -12.92 -8.44
CA PHE A 182 18.11 -13.77 -7.34
C PHE A 182 19.53 -14.23 -7.62
N THR A 183 20.37 -14.24 -6.59
CA THR A 183 21.79 -14.65 -6.68
C THR A 183 21.96 -16.04 -7.28
N ASP A 184 21.07 -16.97 -6.91
CA ASP A 184 21.02 -18.32 -7.46
C ASP A 184 19.64 -18.96 -7.25
N GLN A 185 19.45 -20.16 -7.79
CA GLN A 185 18.21 -20.92 -7.67
C GLN A 185 17.87 -21.31 -6.22
N SER A 186 18.87 -21.60 -5.38
CA SER A 186 18.66 -21.95 -3.97
C SER A 186 18.15 -20.75 -3.17
N HIS A 187 18.69 -19.56 -3.43
CA HIS A 187 18.26 -18.30 -2.89
C HIS A 187 16.79 -18.03 -3.26
N PHE A 188 16.46 -18.20 -4.55
CA PHE A 188 15.08 -18.11 -5.03
C PHE A 188 14.15 -19.11 -4.33
N HIS A 189 14.51 -20.40 -4.29
CA HIS A 189 13.69 -21.44 -3.66
C HIS A 189 13.38 -21.14 -2.19
N ARG A 190 14.40 -20.72 -1.42
CA ARG A 190 14.24 -20.38 0.00
C ARG A 190 13.24 -19.25 0.19
N HIS A 191 13.37 -18.18 -0.61
CA HIS A 191 12.48 -17.03 -0.51
C HIS A 191 11.07 -17.32 -0.99
N PHE A 192 10.94 -18.07 -2.09
CA PHE A 192 9.65 -18.48 -2.62
C PHE A 192 8.88 -19.32 -1.60
N LYS A 193 9.47 -20.41 -1.10
CA LYS A 193 8.83 -21.29 -0.11
C LYS A 193 8.47 -20.55 1.19
N ARG A 194 9.33 -19.65 1.66
CA ARG A 194 9.05 -18.85 2.86
C ARG A 194 7.84 -17.93 2.69
N ILE A 195 7.60 -17.41 1.49
CA ILE A 195 6.54 -16.44 1.22
C ILE A 195 5.23 -17.13 0.80
N THR A 196 5.31 -18.19 -0.01
CA THR A 196 4.13 -18.87 -0.56
C THR A 196 3.70 -20.10 0.23
N GLY A 197 4.56 -20.61 1.13
CA GLY A 197 4.38 -21.89 1.82
C GLY A 197 4.71 -23.11 0.96
N LEU A 198 4.90 -22.94 -0.35
CA LEU A 198 5.13 -24.02 -1.32
C LEU A 198 6.47 -23.82 -2.03
N SER A 199 7.18 -24.90 -2.35
CA SER A 199 8.31 -24.81 -3.28
C SER A 199 7.84 -24.44 -4.69
N PRO A 200 8.71 -23.85 -5.54
CA PRO A 200 8.34 -23.54 -6.92
C PRO A 200 7.82 -24.75 -7.72
N ARG A 201 8.34 -25.96 -7.43
CA ARG A 201 7.87 -27.20 -8.04
C ARG A 201 6.47 -27.62 -7.55
N GLU A 202 6.20 -27.49 -6.26
CA GLU A 202 4.85 -27.75 -5.73
C GLU A 202 3.84 -26.74 -6.28
N PHE A 203 4.25 -25.48 -6.41
CA PHE A 203 3.43 -24.43 -7.00
C PHE A 203 3.06 -24.72 -8.47
N LEU A 204 3.96 -25.32 -9.26
CA LEU A 204 3.66 -25.78 -10.64
C LEU A 204 2.55 -26.84 -10.72
N LEU A 205 2.35 -27.61 -9.64
CA LEU A 205 1.36 -28.68 -9.56
C LEU A 205 0.01 -28.17 -9.05
N THR A 206 -0.04 -26.95 -8.52
CA THR A 206 -1.26 -26.35 -7.98
C THR A 206 -2.03 -25.74 -9.17
N ARG A 207 -3.14 -26.36 -9.58
CA ARG A 207 -4.09 -25.86 -10.59
C ARG A 207 -5.17 -25.02 -9.95
#